data_AF-A0A6N9HKW0-F1
#
_entry.id   AF-A0A6N9HKW0-F1
#
_cell.length_a   1.000
_cell.length_b   1.000
_cell.length_c   1.000
_cell.angle_alpha   90.00
_cell.angle_beta   90.00
_cell.angle_gamma   90.00
#
_symmetry.space_group_name_H-M   'P 1'
#
loop_
_entity.id
_entity.type
_entity.pdbx_description
1 polymer ?
#
loop_
_entity_poly.entity_id
_entity_poly.type
_entity_poly.pdbx_seq_one_letter_code
_entity_poly.pdbx_strand_id
1 'polypeptide(L)'
;MMMKPIVWVPSRVLGLDTETLQPLGERRWVWMAAQAASVSYSDAMDELAVVDALSTGRVPSKFFAHVCTLFDEVPLQIVIMACSQVARQSRITMDMVWKNVAMLTRLVAARRTTVWGVSDG
;
A
#
# COMPACT_ATOMS: atom_id res chain seq x y z
N MET A 1 -18.06 -40.69 12.44
CA MET A 1 -17.22 -40.54 11.23
C MET A 1 -16.84 -39.06 11.13
N MET A 2 -15.64 -38.70 11.60
CA MET A 2 -15.17 -37.31 11.69
C MET A 2 -14.57 -36.89 10.35
N MET A 3 -15.17 -35.90 9.69
CA MET A 3 -14.59 -35.22 8.52
C MET A 3 -13.34 -34.46 8.96
N LYS A 4 -12.17 -34.89 8.48
CA LYS A 4 -10.91 -34.16 8.66
C LYS A 4 -10.97 -32.89 7.82
N PRO A 5 -10.64 -31.71 8.39
CA PRO A 5 -10.61 -30.49 7.60
C PRO A 5 -9.46 -30.60 6.60
N ILE A 6 -9.78 -30.44 5.31
CA ILE A 6 -8.80 -30.31 4.23
C ILE A 6 -8.19 -28.92 4.38
N VAL A 7 -7.25 -28.79 5.32
CA VAL A 7 -6.40 -27.59 5.43
C VAL A 7 -5.24 -27.78 4.46
N TRP A 8 -5.39 -27.12 3.31
CA TRP A 8 -4.41 -26.69 2.34
C TRP A 8 -2.93 -27.09 2.60
N VAL A 9 -2.41 -27.94 1.70
CA VAL A 9 -1.05 -28.50 1.62
C VAL A 9 0.12 -27.50 1.42
N PRO A 10 -0.01 -26.23 0.97
CA PRO A 10 1.16 -25.38 0.68
C PRO A 10 2.01 -25.01 1.90
N SER A 11 1.41 -24.86 3.08
CA SER A 11 2.13 -24.46 4.30
C SER A 11 3.18 -25.49 4.71
N ARG A 12 2.88 -26.79 4.53
CA ARG A 12 3.80 -27.89 4.87
C ARG A 12 5.00 -27.99 3.95
N VAL A 13 4.83 -27.65 2.67
CA VAL A 13 5.93 -27.60 1.69
C VAL A 13 6.89 -26.45 2.01
N LEU A 14 6.37 -25.34 2.54
CA LEU A 14 7.16 -24.18 2.99
C LEU A 14 7.66 -24.30 4.44
N GLY A 15 7.39 -25.41 5.13
CA GLY A 15 7.75 -25.61 6.55
C GLY A 15 7.05 -24.63 7.50
N LEU A 16 5.96 -23.99 7.10
CA LEU A 16 5.19 -23.05 7.91
C LEU A 16 4.21 -23.82 8.79
N ASP A 17 4.48 -23.85 10.09
CA ASP A 17 3.56 -24.39 11.08
C ASP A 17 2.53 -23.33 11.48
N THR A 18 1.30 -23.52 11.00
CA THR A 18 0.18 -22.61 11.25
C THR A 18 -0.24 -22.55 12.72
N GLU A 19 0.13 -23.55 13.53
CA GLU A 19 -0.20 -23.59 14.96
C GLU A 19 0.67 -22.65 15.80
N THR A 20 1.83 -22.24 15.26
CA THR A 20 2.78 -21.33 15.92
C THR A 20 2.65 -19.87 15.47
N LEU A 21 1.71 -19.58 14.57
CA LEU A 21 1.51 -18.24 14.05
C LEU A 21 1.01 -17.31 15.15
N GLN A 22 1.88 -16.38 15.57
CA GLN A 22 1.50 -15.32 16.49
C GLN A 22 0.52 -14.35 15.83
N PRO A 23 -0.35 -13.69 16.62
CA PRO A 23 -1.18 -12.61 16.12
C PRO A 23 -0.31 -11.56 15.44
N LEU A 24 -0.77 -11.09 14.29
CA LEU A 24 -0.07 -10.06 13.55
C LEU A 24 -0.03 -8.79 14.42
N GLY A 25 1.16 -8.42 14.88
CA GLY A 25 1.39 -7.14 15.57
C GLY A 25 1.05 -5.94 14.67
N GLU A 26 1.23 -4.72 15.19
CA GLU A 26 0.99 -3.50 14.41
C GLU A 26 1.77 -3.54 13.09
N ARG A 27 1.03 -3.58 11.99
CA ARG A 27 1.60 -3.65 10.65
C ARG A 27 2.13 -2.28 10.24
N ARG A 28 3.36 -2.26 9.73
CA ARG A 28 3.99 -1.07 9.15
C ARG A 28 3.53 -0.89 7.69
N TRP A 29 2.28 -0.49 7.51
CA TRP A 29 1.65 -0.38 6.18
C TRP A 29 2.37 0.58 5.25
N VAL A 30 2.86 1.72 5.76
CA VAL A 30 3.66 2.67 4.96
C VAL A 30 4.96 2.04 4.47
N TRP A 31 5.66 1.29 5.33
CA TRP A 31 6.86 0.54 4.92
C TRP A 31 6.54 -0.52 3.87
N MET A 32 5.44 -1.24 4.04
CA MET A 32 5.00 -2.25 3.06
C MET A 32 4.66 -1.62 1.71
N ALA A 33 4.00 -0.45 1.72
CA ALA A 33 3.71 0.32 0.51
C ALA A 33 4.99 0.83 -0.16
N ALA A 34 5.93 1.38 0.61
CA ALA A 34 7.23 1.84 0.15
C ALA A 34 8.04 0.73 -0.55
N GLN A 35 8.07 -0.46 0.07
CA GLN A 35 8.76 -1.61 -0.52
C GLN A 35 8.04 -2.16 -1.74
N ALA A 36 6.71 -2.26 -1.72
CA ALA A 36 5.94 -2.75 -2.85
C ALA A 36 5.98 -1.81 -4.07
N ALA A 37 6.19 -0.51 -3.85
CA ALA A 37 6.35 0.50 -4.88
C ALA A 37 7.81 0.67 -5.37
N SER A 38 8.78 -0.01 -4.74
CA SER A 38 10.19 0.15 -5.07
C SER A 38 10.54 -0.65 -6.32
N VAL A 39 10.55 0.04 -7.47
CA VAL A 39 10.92 -0.52 -8.79
C VAL A 39 12.43 -0.50 -9.08
N SER A 40 13.23 0.05 -8.17
CA SER A 40 14.69 0.07 -8.26
C SER A 40 15.29 -0.37 -6.93
N TYR A 41 16.20 -1.34 -6.97
CA TYR A 41 16.96 -1.78 -5.79
C TYR A 41 17.99 -0.73 -5.32
N SER A 42 18.39 0.21 -6.19
CA SER A 42 19.37 1.25 -5.86
C SER A 42 18.74 2.56 -5.37
N ASP A 43 17.49 2.84 -5.76
CA ASP A 43 16.72 4.03 -5.37
C ASP A 43 15.36 3.61 -4.80
N ALA A 44 15.39 2.93 -3.66
CA ALA A 44 14.16 2.56 -2.97
C ALA A 44 13.44 3.82 -2.48
N MET A 45 12.11 3.85 -2.61
CA MET A 45 11.30 4.92 -2.06
C MET A 45 11.27 4.76 -0.54
N ASP A 46 11.75 5.76 0.20
CA ASP A 46 11.75 5.71 1.67
C ASP A 46 10.33 5.90 2.23
N GLU A 47 10.09 5.41 3.45
CA GLU A 47 8.82 5.56 4.16
C GLU A 47 8.42 7.04 4.28
N LEU A 48 9.37 7.90 4.62
CA LEU A 48 9.13 9.35 4.73
C LEU A 48 8.69 9.94 3.39
N ALA A 49 9.28 9.49 2.28
CA ALA A 49 8.87 9.95 0.96
C ALA A 49 7.43 9.52 0.61
N VAL A 50 6.98 8.35 1.07
CA VAL A 50 5.60 7.90 0.92
C VAL A 50 4.65 8.73 1.79
N VAL A 51 5.02 9.00 3.05
CA VAL A 51 4.23 9.86 3.94
C VAL A 51 4.09 11.25 3.34
N ASP A 52 5.18 11.86 2.89
CA ASP A 52 5.18 13.21 2.32
C ASP A 52 4.36 13.25 1.03
N ALA A 53 4.52 12.26 0.15
CA ALA A 53 3.73 12.19 -1.09
C ALA A 53 2.23 12.12 -0.79
N LEU A 54 1.80 11.22 0.10
CA LEU A 54 0.39 11.02 0.40
C LEU A 54 -0.22 12.17 1.24
N SER A 55 0.57 12.83 2.10
CA SER A 55 0.11 13.94 2.94
C SER A 55 0.09 15.29 2.23
N THR A 56 1.00 15.52 1.27
CA THR A 56 1.12 16.81 0.55
C THR A 56 0.61 16.78 -0.88
N GLY A 57 0.43 15.59 -1.46
CA GLY A 57 0.11 15.42 -2.89
C GLY A 57 1.26 15.81 -3.82
N ARG A 58 2.50 15.96 -3.31
CA ARG A 58 3.68 16.31 -4.11
C ARG A 58 4.66 15.15 -4.19
N VAL A 59 5.14 14.88 -5.40
CA VAL A 59 6.12 13.81 -5.65
C VAL A 59 7.32 14.41 -6.37
N PRO A 60 8.53 14.32 -5.80
CA PRO A 60 9.76 14.64 -6.52
C PRO A 60 9.85 13.81 -7.81
N SER A 61 10.32 14.41 -8.92
CA SER A 61 10.36 13.74 -10.24
C SER A 61 11.09 12.39 -10.22
N LYS A 62 12.10 12.24 -9.35
CA LYS A 62 12.83 10.98 -9.14
C LYS A 62 11.96 9.81 -8.65
N PHE A 63 10.84 10.09 -7.97
CA PHE A 63 9.95 9.08 -7.41
C PHE A 63 8.69 8.85 -8.24
N PHE A 64 8.58 9.47 -9.42
CA PHE A 64 7.39 9.36 -10.26
C PHE A 64 7.08 7.91 -10.67
N ALA A 65 8.10 7.15 -11.07
CA ALA A 65 7.94 5.74 -11.42
C ALA A 65 7.46 4.90 -10.23
N HIS A 66 8.01 5.14 -9.04
CA HIS A 66 7.62 4.46 -7.80
C HIS A 66 6.16 4.73 -7.44
N VAL A 67 5.72 5.98 -7.55
CA VAL A 67 4.33 6.35 -7.26
C VAL A 67 3.37 5.80 -8.31
N CYS A 68 3.80 5.66 -9.58
CA CYS A 68 3.01 4.97 -10.60
C CYS A 68 2.75 3.52 -10.18
N THR A 69 3.81 2.79 -9.84
CA THR A 69 3.75 1.39 -9.39
C THR A 69 2.94 1.24 -8.11
N LEU A 70 3.04 2.20 -7.18
CA LEU A 70 2.24 2.23 -5.96
C LEU A 70 0.74 2.15 -6.26
N PHE A 71 0.27 2.81 -7.32
CA PHE A 71 -1.15 2.81 -7.67
C PHE A 71 -1.53 1.71 -8.67
N ASP A 72 -0.63 1.31 -9.56
CA ASP A 72 -0.89 0.35 -10.63
C ASP A 72 -0.69 -1.11 -10.21
N GLU A 73 0.22 -1.40 -9.28
CA GLU A 73 0.65 -2.77 -8.99
C GLU A 73 0.38 -3.16 -7.54
N VAL A 74 0.56 -2.24 -6.59
CA VAL A 74 0.40 -2.55 -5.17
C VAL A 74 -1.06 -2.92 -4.86
N PRO A 75 -1.31 -3.97 -4.05
CA PRO A 75 -2.64 -4.34 -3.62
C PRO A 75 -3.39 -3.19 -2.96
N LEU A 76 -4.65 -2.97 -3.34
CA LEU A 76 -5.46 -1.86 -2.88
C LEU A 76 -5.56 -1.78 -1.34
N GLN A 77 -5.64 -2.95 -0.67
CA GLN A 77 -5.66 -3.02 0.79
C GLN A 77 -4.40 -2.40 1.42
N ILE A 78 -3.22 -2.62 0.84
CA ILE A 78 -1.96 -2.05 1.37
C ILE A 78 -1.99 -0.53 1.20
N VAL A 79 -2.47 -0.02 0.06
CA VAL A 79 -2.57 1.43 -0.20
C VAL A 79 -3.56 2.09 0.76
N ILE A 80 -4.76 1.53 0.94
CA ILE A 80 -5.77 2.07 1.87
C ILE A 80 -5.22 2.11 3.30
N MET A 81 -4.58 1.02 3.74
CA MET A 81 -4.03 0.94 5.10
C MET A 81 -2.83 1.87 5.29
N ALA A 82 -2.00 2.06 4.26
CA ALA A 82 -0.94 3.06 4.27
C ALA A 82 -1.51 4.48 4.37
N CYS A 83 -2.56 4.83 3.61
CA CYS A 83 -3.26 6.11 3.72
C CYS A 83 -3.82 6.34 5.14
N SER A 84 -4.43 5.31 5.75
CA SER A 84 -4.92 5.37 7.14
C SER A 84 -3.80 5.64 8.13
N GLN A 85 -2.65 4.98 7.95
CA GLN A 85 -1.48 5.19 8.78
C GLN A 85 -0.89 6.60 8.59
N VAL A 86 -0.83 7.11 7.35
CA VAL A 86 -0.38 8.49 7.04
C VAL A 86 -1.31 9.52 7.66
N ALA A 87 -2.62 9.34 7.57
CA ALA A 87 -3.61 10.22 8.20
C ALA A 87 -3.37 10.34 9.71
N ARG A 88 -3.09 9.21 10.38
CA ARG A 88 -2.77 9.16 11.80
C ARG A 88 -1.45 9.83 12.14
N GLN A 89 -0.39 9.55 11.37
CA GLN A 89 0.95 10.10 11.59
C GLN A 89 1.01 11.62 11.34
N SER A 90 0.35 12.09 10.27
CA SER A 90 0.35 13.50 9.86
C SER A 90 -0.78 14.31 10.50
N ARG A 91 -1.64 13.67 11.32
CA ARG A 91 -2.82 14.28 11.96
C ARG A 91 -3.76 14.99 10.97
N ILE A 92 -3.93 14.41 9.79
CA ILE A 92 -4.85 14.90 8.75
C ILE A 92 -6.04 13.96 8.61
N THR A 93 -7.15 14.48 8.08
CA THR A 93 -8.33 13.65 7.81
C THR A 93 -8.08 12.73 6.62
N MET A 94 -8.73 11.56 6.64
CA MET A 94 -8.64 10.60 5.54
C MET A 94 -9.17 11.20 4.21
N ASP A 95 -10.15 12.10 4.28
CA ASP A 95 -10.66 12.86 3.12
C ASP A 95 -9.55 13.68 2.42
N MET A 96 -8.71 14.36 3.20
CA MET A 96 -7.58 15.12 2.68
C MET A 96 -6.55 14.21 2.00
N VAL A 97 -6.26 13.05 2.60
CA VAL A 97 -5.35 12.05 2.00
C VAL A 97 -5.92 11.54 0.67
N TRP A 98 -7.22 11.25 0.60
CA TRP A 98 -7.86 10.80 -0.63
C TRP A 98 -7.85 11.86 -1.73
N LYS A 99 -8.03 13.14 -1.39
CA LYS A 99 -7.86 14.25 -2.36
C LYS A 99 -6.45 14.28 -2.93
N ASN A 100 -5.43 14.11 -2.09
CA ASN A 100 -4.04 14.04 -2.54
C ASN A 100 -3.78 12.81 -3.41
N VAL A 101 -4.33 11.64 -3.06
CA VAL A 101 -4.24 10.42 -3.87
C VAL A 101 -4.89 10.61 -5.24
N ALA A 102 -6.08 11.22 -5.30
CA ALA A 102 -6.76 11.54 -6.56
C ALA A 102 -5.94 12.52 -7.42
N MET A 103 -5.29 13.51 -6.79
CA MET A 103 -4.38 14.43 -7.48
C MET A 103 -3.15 13.68 -8.02
N LEU A 104 -2.50 12.85 -7.20
CA LEU A 104 -1.32 12.09 -7.59
C LEU A 104 -1.61 11.11 -8.73
N THR A 105 -2.67 10.32 -8.61
CA THR A 105 -3.06 9.33 -9.64
C THR A 105 -3.31 9.99 -11.00
N ARG A 106 -3.89 11.20 -11.02
CA ARG A 106 -4.01 12.03 -12.23
C ARG A 106 -2.65 12.52 -12.74
N LEU A 107 -1.77 12.97 -11.86
CA LEU A 107 -0.41 13.42 -12.22
C LEU A 107 0.43 12.29 -12.82
N VAL A 108 0.31 11.07 -12.29
CA VAL A 108 1.11 9.91 -12.74
C VAL A 108 0.44 9.14 -13.88
N ALA A 109 -0.74 9.57 -14.33
CA ALA A 109 -1.56 8.87 -15.32
C ALA A 109 -1.73 7.37 -15.00
N ALA A 110 -1.97 7.06 -13.72
CA ALA A 110 -2.11 5.69 -13.25
C ALA A 110 -3.22 4.97 -14.04
N ARG A 111 -2.96 3.73 -14.46
CA ARG A 111 -3.86 2.96 -15.34
C ARG A 111 -5.11 2.48 -14.61
N ARG A 112 -5.07 2.34 -13.27
CA ARG A 112 -6.23 1.98 -12.45
C ARG A 112 -7.18 3.17 -12.16
N THR A 113 -7.51 3.97 -13.16
CA THR A 113 -8.33 5.19 -12.99
C THR A 113 -9.71 4.93 -12.37
N THR A 114 -10.31 3.76 -12.58
CA THR A 114 -11.61 3.37 -12.03
C THR A 114 -11.63 3.20 -10.50
N VAL A 115 -10.47 2.97 -9.89
CA VAL A 115 -10.33 2.74 -8.44
C VAL A 115 -10.02 4.05 -7.70
N TRP A 116 -9.36 4.99 -8.38
CA TRP A 116 -8.86 6.23 -7.78
C TRP A 116 -9.69 7.47 -8.15
N GLY A 117 -10.56 7.36 -9.14
CA GLY A 117 -11.48 8.43 -9.53
C GLY A 117 -12.40 8.80 -8.38
N VAL A 118 -12.42 10.09 -8.03
CA VAL A 118 -13.53 10.67 -7.29
C VAL A 118 -14.77 10.44 -8.16
N SER A 119 -15.76 9.69 -7.68
CA SER A 119 -17.08 9.69 -8.30
C SER A 119 -17.58 11.13 -8.27
N ASP A 120 -17.71 11.74 -9.44
CA ASP A 120 -18.51 12.95 -9.60
C ASP A 120 -19.98 12.54 -9.41
N GLY A 121 -20.46 12.60 -8.16
CA GLY A 121 -21.82 12.24 -7.76
C GLY A 121 -22.17 12.81 -6.40
#